data_AF-B0NH87-F1
#
_entry.id   AF-B0NH87-F1
#
_cell.length_a   1.000
_cell.length_b   1.000
_cell.length_c   1.000
_cell.angle_alpha   90.00
_cell.angle_beta   90.00
_cell.angle_gamma   90.00
#
_symmetry.space_group_name_H-M   'P 1'
#
loop_
_entity.id
_entity.type
_entity.pdbx_description
1 polymer ?
#
loop_
_entity_poly.entity_id
_entity_poly.type
_entity_poly.pdbx_seq_one_letter_code
_entity_poly.pdbx_strand_id
1 'polypeptide(L)'
;MQQLEPELKVALFDGNGKVLFSQSYLDYERGHRDLKIILPVYGRRLGEILIDETGSICFEDNKWKLAEIITLDPNIAAMNLLGKIAEAVIVRECAESIDTNKEFFQRARRTGTQMRTAARFHAVGTGLNSTKNRFPQRYNPSDPQRDIIWLDDDNIPALMYGASNRGAGIEAGLQIKVSTDGMRYILNDLLSRRYEVPLVYFPLYNDFERIVDALARKTVNDPITDEIRPINIGEDFIDVRALDYGVFDEVKSYLPLVLALINDEISPRDLVYEATHNPLLQNAVVSSVLQESPNTEPIIIH
;
A
#
# COMPACT_ATOMS: atom_id res chain seq x y z
N MET A 1 18.37 25.75 -36.27
CA MET A 1 18.08 26.02 -34.84
C MET A 1 17.03 24.99 -34.43
N GLN A 2 17.43 23.87 -33.83
CA GLN A 2 16.48 22.94 -33.21
C GLN A 2 15.89 23.66 -32.01
N GLN A 3 14.59 23.95 -32.04
CA GLN A 3 13.87 24.31 -30.82
C GLN A 3 13.99 23.10 -29.88
N LEU A 4 14.69 23.28 -28.75
CA LEU A 4 14.60 22.33 -27.65
C LEU A 4 13.14 22.36 -27.18
N GLU A 5 12.44 21.25 -27.41
CA GLU A 5 11.17 20.97 -26.73
C GLU A 5 11.36 21.18 -25.23
N PRO A 6 10.44 21.87 -24.54
CA PRO A 6 10.56 22.07 -23.10
C PRO A 6 10.54 20.71 -22.39
N GLU A 7 11.64 20.35 -21.75
CA GLU A 7 11.74 19.15 -20.93
C GLU A 7 10.90 19.32 -19.66
N LEU A 8 9.86 18.50 -19.51
CA LEU A 8 9.04 18.47 -18.29
C LEU A 8 9.86 17.89 -17.13
N LYS A 9 9.85 18.57 -15.98
CA LYS A 9 10.64 18.18 -14.80
C LYS A 9 9.76 18.08 -13.56
N VAL A 10 10.15 17.16 -12.68
CA VAL A 10 9.70 17.12 -11.29
C VAL A 10 10.75 17.84 -10.46
N ALA A 11 10.34 18.78 -9.61
CA ALA A 11 11.25 19.58 -8.80
C ALA A 11 10.77 19.69 -7.35
N LEU A 12 11.71 19.60 -6.42
CA LEU A 12 11.49 19.93 -5.01
C LEU A 12 11.86 21.39 -4.79
N PHE A 13 10.95 22.15 -4.20
CA PHE A 13 11.14 23.57 -3.89
C PHE A 13 11.33 23.77 -2.39
N ASP A 14 12.13 24.76 -2.01
CA ASP A 14 12.14 25.24 -0.63
C ASP A 14 10.94 26.15 -0.33
N GLY A 15 10.79 26.57 0.94
CA GLY A 15 9.71 27.48 1.35
C GLY A 15 9.75 28.87 0.71
N ASN A 16 10.82 29.20 -0.02
CA ASN A 16 10.97 30.45 -0.77
C ASN A 16 10.75 30.26 -2.29
N GLY A 17 10.33 29.06 -2.73
CA GLY A 17 10.11 28.74 -4.14
C GLY A 17 11.39 28.53 -4.95
N LYS A 18 12.54 28.32 -4.31
CA LYS A 18 13.80 27.96 -5.00
C LYS A 18 13.86 26.45 -5.21
N VAL A 19 14.23 26.03 -6.42
CA VAL A 19 14.47 24.61 -6.74
C VAL A 19 15.69 24.11 -5.96
N LEU A 20 15.48 23.08 -5.15
CA LEU A 20 16.54 22.35 -4.43
C LEU A 20 17.07 21.21 -5.28
N PHE A 21 16.17 20.40 -5.82
CA PHE A 21 16.48 19.25 -6.68
C PHE A 21 15.46 19.16 -7.80
N SER A 22 15.86 18.60 -8.95
CA SER A 22 14.96 18.35 -10.06
C SER A 22 15.41 17.15 -10.87
N GLN A 23 14.45 16.42 -11.43
CA GLN A 23 14.71 15.32 -12.35
C GLN A 23 13.78 15.39 -13.57
N SER A 24 14.11 14.64 -14.62
CA SER A 24 13.21 14.47 -15.76
C SER A 24 11.90 13.81 -15.33
N TYR A 25 10.77 14.35 -15.78
CA TYR A 25 9.45 13.74 -15.55
C TYR A 25 9.37 12.33 -16.13
N LEU A 26 9.98 12.10 -17.30
CA LEU A 26 9.94 10.79 -17.95
C LEU A 26 10.65 9.72 -17.10
N ASP A 27 11.77 10.07 -16.48
CA ASP A 27 12.48 9.16 -15.58
C ASP A 27 11.72 8.94 -14.27
N TYR A 28 11.07 9.99 -13.75
CA TYR A 28 10.20 9.92 -12.57
C TYR A 28 9.03 8.95 -12.80
N GLU A 29 8.37 9.08 -13.95
CA GLU A 29 7.25 8.24 -14.37
C GLU A 29 7.64 6.79 -14.65
N ARG A 30 8.88 6.55 -15.09
CA ARG A 30 9.41 5.19 -15.29
C ARG A 30 9.79 4.49 -13.99
N GLY A 31 9.68 5.17 -12.84
CA GLY A 31 9.98 4.62 -11.51
C GLY A 31 11.41 4.88 -11.03
N HIS A 32 12.25 5.58 -11.82
CA HIS A 32 13.57 6.03 -11.40
C HIS A 32 13.45 7.37 -10.64
N ARG A 33 12.74 7.34 -9.52
CA ARG A 33 12.50 8.54 -8.69
C ARG A 33 13.72 8.79 -7.81
N ASP A 34 14.26 10.00 -7.88
CA ASP A 34 15.46 10.42 -7.16
C ASP A 34 15.15 10.51 -5.66
N LEU A 35 15.95 9.80 -4.85
CA LEU A 35 15.87 9.77 -3.39
C LEU A 35 15.85 11.19 -2.79
N LYS A 36 16.56 12.15 -3.38
CA LYS A 36 16.61 13.54 -2.91
C LYS A 36 15.28 14.29 -3.04
N ILE A 37 14.39 13.81 -3.90
CA ILE A 37 13.04 14.35 -4.09
C ILE A 37 12.04 13.57 -3.24
N ILE A 38 12.09 12.25 -3.29
CA ILE A 38 11.06 11.42 -2.65
C ILE A 38 11.24 11.24 -1.14
N LEU A 39 12.47 11.25 -0.62
CA LEU A 39 12.71 11.07 0.81
C LEU A 39 12.07 12.21 1.63
N PRO A 40 12.25 13.50 1.28
CA PRO A 40 11.57 14.59 1.98
C PRO A 40 10.04 14.59 1.83
N VAL A 41 9.52 14.04 0.73
CA VAL A 41 8.07 14.07 0.43
C VAL A 41 7.33 12.88 1.05
N TYR A 42 7.92 11.68 0.97
CA TYR A 42 7.27 10.41 1.28
C TYR A 42 7.91 9.67 2.47
N GLY A 43 9.13 10.04 2.88
CA GLY A 43 9.91 9.33 3.90
C GLY A 43 9.20 9.23 5.24
N ARG A 44 8.56 10.31 5.69
CA ARG A 44 7.76 10.32 6.92
C ARG A 44 6.64 9.29 6.88
N ARG A 45 5.81 9.34 5.83
CA ARG A 45 4.61 8.51 5.70
C ARG A 45 4.98 7.03 5.54
N LEU A 46 6.08 6.75 4.83
CA LEU A 46 6.68 5.42 4.78
C LEU A 46 7.14 4.94 6.17
N GLY A 47 7.84 5.80 6.92
CA GLY A 47 8.30 5.50 8.27
C GLY A 47 7.16 5.12 9.21
N GLU A 48 6.07 5.90 9.22
CA GLU A 48 4.85 5.61 9.99
C GLU A 48 4.28 4.23 9.63
N ILE A 49 4.15 3.90 8.34
CA ILE A 49 3.66 2.58 7.89
C ILE A 49 4.60 1.45 8.36
N LEU A 50 5.91 1.62 8.19
CA LEU A 50 6.90 0.59 8.50
C LEU A 50 7.01 0.30 10.00
N ILE A 51 6.74 1.29 10.84
CA ILE A 51 6.75 1.16 12.30
C ILE A 51 5.41 0.63 12.79
N ASP A 52 4.32 1.33 12.46
CA ASP A 52 3.03 1.13 13.10
C ASP A 52 2.27 -0.05 12.50
N GLU A 53 2.27 -0.19 11.17
CA GLU A 53 1.42 -1.16 10.47
C GLU A 53 2.16 -2.46 10.15
N THR A 54 3.36 -2.39 9.57
CA THR A 54 4.08 -3.59 9.13
C THR A 54 5.05 -4.15 10.17
N GLY A 55 5.43 -3.35 11.17
CA GLY A 55 6.45 -3.71 12.17
C GLY A 55 7.81 -4.04 11.56
N SER A 56 8.09 -3.55 10.35
CA SER A 56 9.34 -3.79 9.63
C SER A 56 10.48 -2.90 10.12
N ILE A 57 10.18 -1.79 10.80
CA ILE A 57 11.15 -1.00 11.54
C ILE A 57 10.83 -1.10 13.04
N CYS A 58 11.82 -1.48 13.84
CA CYS A 58 11.72 -1.58 15.30
C CYS A 58 12.83 -0.77 15.98
N PHE A 59 12.61 -0.41 17.24
CA PHE A 59 13.61 0.24 18.07
C PHE A 59 14.25 -0.78 19.02
N GLU A 60 15.50 -1.15 18.73
CA GLU A 60 16.26 -2.17 19.47
C GLU A 60 17.70 -1.69 19.71
N ASP A 61 18.27 -2.01 20.87
CA ASP A 61 19.63 -1.57 21.25
C ASP A 61 19.85 -0.04 21.12
N ASN A 62 18.83 0.75 21.48
CA ASN A 62 18.80 2.21 21.35
C ASN A 62 18.95 2.73 19.91
N LYS A 63 18.60 1.93 18.91
CA LYS A 63 18.66 2.31 17.49
C LYS A 63 17.45 1.80 16.73
N TRP A 64 17.01 2.57 15.74
CA TRP A 64 16.04 2.09 14.76
C TRP A 64 16.72 1.08 13.84
N LYS A 65 16.11 -0.10 13.68
CA LYS A 65 16.59 -1.19 12.82
C LYS A 65 15.49 -1.64 11.88
N LEU A 66 15.88 -2.10 10.69
CA LEU A 66 15.01 -2.86 9.81
C LEU A 66 14.98 -4.30 10.36
N ALA A 67 13.80 -4.80 10.72
CA ALA A 67 13.62 -6.18 11.15
C ALA A 67 14.07 -7.13 10.02
N GLU A 68 14.79 -8.20 10.35
CA GLU A 68 15.47 -9.06 9.37
C GLU A 68 14.54 -9.49 8.23
N ILE A 69 14.86 -9.04 7.01
CA ILE A 69 14.24 -9.55 5.79
C ILE A 69 15.04 -10.76 5.34
N ILE A 70 14.56 -11.97 5.68
CA ILE A 70 15.21 -13.25 5.37
C ILE A 70 15.01 -13.60 3.89
N THR A 71 15.61 -12.83 2.98
CA THR A 71 15.66 -13.16 1.54
C THR A 71 16.99 -12.73 0.93
N LEU A 72 17.61 -13.64 0.18
CA LEU A 72 18.90 -13.41 -0.49
C LEU A 72 18.84 -12.42 -1.67
N ASP A 73 17.64 -12.10 -2.16
CA ASP A 73 17.41 -11.17 -3.27
C ASP A 73 16.72 -9.89 -2.77
N PRO A 74 17.41 -8.73 -2.80
CA PRO A 74 16.84 -7.43 -2.41
C PRO A 74 15.57 -7.05 -3.17
N ASN A 75 15.40 -7.49 -4.42
CA ASN A 75 14.19 -7.19 -5.18
C ASN A 75 13.00 -7.98 -4.66
N ILE A 76 13.20 -9.25 -4.31
CA ILE A 76 12.14 -10.08 -3.71
C ILE A 76 11.77 -9.53 -2.34
N ALA A 77 12.77 -9.16 -1.52
CA ALA A 77 12.59 -8.46 -0.26
C ALA A 77 11.72 -7.20 -0.43
N ALA A 78 12.08 -6.36 -1.40
CA ALA A 78 11.37 -5.11 -1.69
C ALA A 78 9.93 -5.35 -2.13
N MET A 79 9.68 -6.30 -3.04
CA MET A 79 8.32 -6.60 -3.51
C MET A 79 7.43 -7.12 -2.38
N ASN A 80 7.96 -7.99 -1.52
CA ASN A 80 7.22 -8.51 -0.37
C ASN A 80 6.85 -7.39 0.62
N LEU A 81 7.80 -6.50 0.91
CA LEU A 81 7.54 -5.36 1.80
C LEU A 81 6.56 -4.36 1.18
N LEU A 82 6.71 -4.06 -0.12
CA LEU A 82 5.78 -3.20 -0.86
C LEU A 82 4.37 -3.76 -0.91
N GLY A 83 4.19 -5.09 -0.95
CA GLY A 83 2.88 -5.72 -0.82
C GLY A 83 2.17 -5.34 0.48
N LYS A 84 2.88 -5.46 1.61
CA LYS A 84 2.36 -5.06 2.93
C LYS A 84 2.14 -3.55 3.06
N ILE A 85 3.05 -2.75 2.47
CA ILE A 85 2.87 -1.29 2.42
C ILE A 85 1.62 -0.94 1.62
N ALA A 86 1.40 -1.57 0.46
CA ALA A 86 0.22 -1.32 -0.37
C ALA A 86 -1.08 -1.69 0.34
N GLU A 87 -1.09 -2.80 1.09
CA GLU A 87 -2.19 -3.17 2.00
C GLU A 87 -2.49 -2.03 3.00
N ALA A 88 -1.47 -1.55 3.71
CA ALA A 88 -1.61 -0.46 4.69
C ALA A 88 -2.09 0.85 4.05
N VAL A 89 -1.56 1.21 2.86
CA VAL A 89 -1.98 2.41 2.11
C VAL A 89 -3.45 2.31 1.75
N ILE A 90 -3.92 1.19 1.18
CA ILE A 90 -5.33 1.03 0.80
C ILE A 90 -6.24 1.11 2.03
N VAL A 91 -5.89 0.44 3.13
CA VAL A 91 -6.69 0.45 4.37
C VAL A 91 -6.81 1.87 4.92
N ARG A 92 -5.70 2.61 4.95
CA ARG A 92 -5.69 4.02 5.38
C ARG A 92 -6.56 4.90 4.48
N GLU A 93 -6.40 4.82 3.16
CA GLU A 93 -7.20 5.63 2.23
C GLU A 93 -8.69 5.28 2.29
N CYS A 94 -9.05 4.01 2.52
CA CYS A 94 -10.44 3.62 2.79
C CYS A 94 -10.97 4.20 4.11
N ALA A 95 -10.13 4.38 5.12
CA ALA A 95 -10.54 5.02 6.37
C ALA A 95 -10.70 6.54 6.22
N GLU A 96 -9.89 7.19 5.38
CA GLU A 96 -9.88 8.65 5.17
C GLU A 96 -10.92 9.11 4.12
N SER A 97 -11.26 8.26 3.15
CA SER A 97 -12.16 8.59 2.03
C SER A 97 -13.26 7.55 1.86
N ILE A 98 -14.51 7.97 2.10
CA ILE A 98 -15.68 7.10 1.94
C ILE A 98 -15.91 6.68 0.47
N ASP A 99 -15.53 7.53 -0.48
CA ASP A 99 -15.61 7.23 -1.91
C ASP A 99 -14.60 6.15 -2.28
N THR A 100 -13.35 6.27 -1.80
CA THR A 100 -12.30 5.26 -1.98
C THR A 100 -12.72 3.94 -1.33
N ASN A 101 -13.21 3.98 -0.08
CA ASN A 101 -13.73 2.79 0.60
C ASN A 101 -14.81 2.09 -0.21
N LYS A 102 -15.80 2.84 -0.72
CA LYS A 102 -16.87 2.30 -1.54
C LYS A 102 -16.33 1.65 -2.81
N GLU A 103 -15.41 2.29 -3.51
CA GLU A 103 -14.85 1.77 -4.77
C GLU A 103 -14.15 0.42 -4.54
N PHE A 104 -13.23 0.35 -3.57
CA PHE A 104 -12.55 -0.91 -3.22
C PHE A 104 -13.54 -1.97 -2.68
N PHE A 105 -14.50 -1.58 -1.86
CA PHE A 105 -15.50 -2.49 -1.29
C PHE A 105 -16.38 -3.13 -2.37
N GLN A 106 -16.78 -2.37 -3.39
CA GLN A 106 -17.54 -2.90 -4.53
C GLN A 106 -16.77 -3.98 -5.28
N ARG A 107 -15.46 -3.76 -5.49
CA ARG A 107 -14.59 -4.76 -6.10
C ARG A 107 -14.51 -6.01 -5.23
N ALA A 108 -14.25 -5.85 -3.92
CA ALA A 108 -14.19 -6.96 -2.96
C ALA A 108 -15.47 -7.82 -2.98
N ARG A 109 -16.64 -7.21 -3.16
CA ARG A 109 -17.93 -7.91 -3.23
C ARG A 109 -18.30 -8.44 -4.61
N ARG A 110 -17.59 -8.05 -5.68
CA ARG A 110 -17.95 -8.28 -7.10
C ARG A 110 -19.37 -7.79 -7.44
N THR A 111 -19.79 -6.68 -6.86
CA THR A 111 -21.11 -6.11 -7.16
C THR A 111 -21.17 -4.62 -6.85
N GLY A 112 -22.01 -3.91 -7.61
CA GLY A 112 -22.36 -2.53 -7.33
C GLY A 112 -22.94 -2.40 -5.92
N THR A 113 -22.41 -1.45 -5.15
CA THR A 113 -22.83 -1.23 -3.76
C THR A 113 -23.21 0.23 -3.56
N GLN A 114 -24.39 0.46 -3.00
CA GLN A 114 -24.85 1.81 -2.68
C GLN A 114 -23.99 2.42 -1.58
N MET A 115 -23.76 3.74 -1.63
CA MET A 115 -22.93 4.45 -0.66
C MET A 115 -23.33 4.16 0.78
N ARG A 116 -24.64 4.21 1.09
CA ARG A 116 -25.17 3.90 2.43
C ARG A 116 -24.80 2.51 2.96
N THR A 117 -24.60 1.54 2.07
CA THR A 117 -24.21 0.18 2.44
C THR A 117 -22.71 0.13 2.66
N ALA A 118 -21.91 0.72 1.76
CA ALA A 118 -20.47 0.80 1.90
C ALA A 118 -20.04 1.54 3.18
N ALA A 119 -20.75 2.60 3.55
CA ALA A 119 -20.51 3.39 4.76
C ALA A 119 -20.60 2.59 6.07
N ARG A 120 -21.25 1.42 6.07
CA ARG A 120 -21.39 0.55 7.24
C ARG A 120 -20.24 -0.45 7.38
N PHE A 121 -19.33 -0.48 6.42
CA PHE A 121 -18.21 -1.40 6.41
C PHE A 121 -16.89 -0.62 6.37
N HIS A 122 -15.93 -1.07 7.14
CA HIS A 122 -14.57 -0.52 7.15
C HIS A 122 -13.56 -1.59 6.70
N ALA A 123 -12.57 -1.16 5.94
CA ALA A 123 -11.49 -2.02 5.49
C ALA A 123 -10.53 -2.36 6.65
N VAL A 124 -10.06 -3.60 6.70
CA VAL A 124 -9.00 -4.05 7.61
C VAL A 124 -8.01 -4.91 6.84
N GLY A 125 -6.71 -4.68 7.08
CA GLY A 125 -5.64 -5.47 6.48
C GLY A 125 -5.30 -6.68 7.35
N THR A 126 -5.46 -7.90 6.83
CA THR A 126 -5.30 -9.15 7.59
C THR A 126 -3.86 -9.38 8.05
N GLY A 127 -2.87 -8.73 7.41
CA GLY A 127 -1.46 -8.79 7.74
C GLY A 127 -0.94 -7.65 8.62
N LEU A 128 -1.77 -6.66 8.94
CA LEU A 128 -1.36 -5.43 9.62
C LEU A 128 -1.43 -5.52 11.16
N ASN A 129 -0.52 -4.80 11.83
CA ASN A 129 -0.48 -4.68 13.29
C ASN A 129 -1.75 -4.02 13.87
N SER A 130 -2.33 -3.05 13.18
CA SER A 130 -3.59 -2.43 13.60
C SER A 130 -4.71 -3.47 13.72
N THR A 131 -4.80 -4.42 12.77
CA THR A 131 -5.71 -5.56 12.83
C THR A 131 -5.36 -6.53 13.96
N LYS A 132 -4.08 -6.85 14.15
CA LYS A 132 -3.62 -7.68 15.28
C LYS A 132 -4.10 -7.13 16.62
N ASN A 133 -4.05 -5.81 16.79
CA ASN A 133 -4.38 -5.15 18.05
C ASN A 133 -5.89 -4.97 18.24
N ARG A 134 -6.64 -4.65 17.18
CA ARG A 134 -8.07 -4.31 17.26
C ARG A 134 -9.01 -5.47 16.95
N PHE A 135 -8.60 -6.35 16.04
CA PHE A 135 -9.38 -7.47 15.53
C PHE A 135 -8.52 -8.75 15.49
N PRO A 136 -7.98 -9.21 16.64
CA PRO A 136 -7.02 -10.32 16.67
C PRO A 136 -7.52 -11.62 16.02
N GLN A 137 -8.83 -11.86 16.02
CA GLN A 137 -9.49 -12.99 15.34
C GLN A 137 -9.47 -12.90 13.81
N ARG A 138 -9.15 -11.72 13.25
CA ARG A 138 -9.04 -11.44 11.81
C ARG A 138 -7.59 -11.26 11.35
N TYR A 139 -6.65 -11.17 12.29
CA TYR A 139 -5.24 -11.10 11.97
C TYR A 139 -4.73 -12.46 11.52
N ASN A 140 -4.36 -12.55 10.24
CA ASN A 140 -3.78 -13.74 9.66
C ASN A 140 -2.74 -13.36 8.59
N PRO A 141 -1.51 -12.97 9.00
CA PRO A 141 -0.46 -12.57 8.07
C PRO A 141 0.06 -13.72 7.20
N SER A 142 -0.41 -14.94 7.44
CA SER A 142 -0.10 -16.14 6.66
C SER A 142 -1.26 -16.57 5.75
N ASP A 143 -2.40 -15.86 5.76
CA ASP A 143 -3.50 -16.12 4.83
C ASP A 143 -3.01 -15.83 3.41
N PRO A 144 -2.92 -16.83 2.53
CA PRO A 144 -2.49 -16.60 1.17
C PRO A 144 -3.64 -16.08 0.29
N GLN A 145 -4.86 -15.91 0.80
CA GLN A 145 -6.04 -15.63 -0.01
C GLN A 145 -6.48 -14.16 -0.01
N ARG A 146 -6.34 -13.47 1.12
CA ARG A 146 -6.90 -12.13 1.32
C ARG A 146 -5.94 -11.29 2.14
N ASP A 147 -5.56 -10.15 1.59
CA ASP A 147 -4.80 -9.15 2.32
C ASP A 147 -5.75 -8.12 2.96
N ILE A 148 -6.90 -7.82 2.33
CA ILE A 148 -7.88 -6.85 2.88
C ILE A 148 -9.28 -7.46 2.91
N ILE A 149 -9.99 -7.26 4.02
CA ILE A 149 -11.41 -7.61 4.18
C ILE A 149 -12.20 -6.41 4.71
N TRP A 150 -13.53 -6.49 4.65
CA TRP A 150 -14.43 -5.45 5.14
C TRP A 150 -15.31 -5.98 6.26
N LEU A 151 -15.31 -5.26 7.40
CA LEU A 151 -16.09 -5.61 8.59
C LEU A 151 -17.15 -4.54 8.85
N ASP A 152 -18.33 -4.95 9.34
CA ASP A 152 -19.30 -4.01 9.88
C ASP A 152 -18.98 -3.60 11.33
N ASP A 153 -19.84 -2.77 11.92
CA ASP A 153 -19.69 -2.27 13.30
C ASP A 153 -19.70 -3.40 14.35
N ASP A 154 -20.29 -4.56 14.03
CA ASP A 154 -20.33 -5.75 14.88
C ASP A 154 -19.15 -6.70 14.60
N ASN A 155 -18.18 -6.28 13.78
CA ASN A 155 -17.03 -7.06 13.30
C ASN A 155 -17.39 -8.28 12.44
N ILE A 156 -18.57 -8.23 11.81
CA ILE A 156 -19.05 -9.26 10.91
C ILE A 156 -18.53 -8.94 9.50
N PRO A 157 -17.85 -9.89 8.83
CA PRO A 157 -17.34 -9.70 7.48
C PRO A 157 -18.46 -9.55 6.48
N ALA A 158 -18.25 -8.65 5.53
CA ALA A 158 -19.05 -8.62 4.31
C ALA A 158 -18.88 -9.92 3.53
N LEU A 159 -19.92 -10.32 2.78
CA LEU A 159 -19.88 -11.47 1.88
C LEU A 159 -19.81 -11.02 0.42
N MET A 160 -19.10 -11.82 -0.38
CA MET A 160 -19.12 -11.72 -1.84
C MET A 160 -20.52 -11.99 -2.39
N TYR A 161 -20.90 -11.25 -3.43
CA TYR A 161 -22.18 -11.45 -4.09
C TYR A 161 -22.26 -12.85 -4.73
N GLY A 162 -23.40 -13.52 -4.57
CA GLY A 162 -23.62 -14.87 -5.09
C GLY A 162 -23.05 -16.01 -4.23
N ALA A 163 -22.23 -15.71 -3.21
CA ALA A 163 -21.59 -16.73 -2.38
C ALA A 163 -22.52 -17.36 -1.32
N SER A 164 -23.71 -16.80 -1.09
CA SER A 164 -24.70 -17.26 -0.10
C SER A 164 -25.27 -18.66 -0.36
N ASN A 165 -25.03 -19.25 -1.54
CA ASN A 165 -25.46 -20.62 -1.87
C ASN A 165 -24.49 -21.70 -1.34
N ARG A 166 -23.32 -21.32 -0.82
CA ARG A 166 -22.42 -22.22 -0.07
C ARG A 166 -22.69 -22.01 1.42
N GLY A 167 -22.78 -23.08 2.21
CA GLY A 167 -23.28 -23.08 3.60
C GLY A 167 -22.64 -22.14 4.63
N ALA A 168 -21.62 -21.34 4.25
CA ALA A 168 -21.03 -20.30 5.10
C ALA A 168 -20.75 -18.96 4.37
N GLY A 169 -21.09 -18.81 3.08
CA GLY A 169 -20.68 -17.63 2.28
C GLY A 169 -19.15 -17.53 2.07
N ILE A 170 -18.71 -16.72 1.12
CA ILE A 170 -17.30 -16.37 0.93
C ILE A 170 -17.15 -14.93 1.41
N GLU A 171 -16.22 -14.68 2.34
CA GLU A 171 -15.92 -13.34 2.84
C GLU A 171 -15.39 -12.47 1.69
N ALA A 172 -15.99 -11.29 1.54
CA ALA A 172 -15.54 -10.27 0.61
C ALA A 172 -14.16 -9.75 1.04
N GLY A 173 -13.24 -9.74 0.08
CA GLY A 173 -11.90 -9.25 0.31
C GLY A 173 -11.17 -9.02 -1.00
N LEU A 174 -9.92 -8.61 -0.89
CA LEU A 174 -9.01 -8.40 -2.00
C LEU A 174 -7.67 -9.05 -1.70
N GLN A 175 -7.06 -9.62 -2.74
CA GLN A 175 -5.65 -9.93 -2.74
C GLN A 175 -4.90 -8.76 -3.39
N ILE A 176 -3.87 -8.25 -2.74
CA ILE A 176 -2.99 -7.21 -3.24
C ILE A 176 -1.72 -7.84 -3.81
N LYS A 177 -1.28 -7.35 -4.96
CA LYS A 177 0.03 -7.68 -5.53
C LYS A 177 0.73 -6.47 -6.08
N VAL A 178 2.01 -6.38 -5.75
CA VAL A 178 2.93 -5.35 -6.26
C VAL A 178 4.06 -6.06 -7.00
N SER A 179 4.36 -5.62 -8.22
CA SER A 179 5.45 -6.20 -9.00
C SER A 179 6.03 -5.21 -10.02
N THR A 180 7.30 -5.44 -10.35
CA THR A 180 8.00 -4.86 -11.50
C THR A 180 8.01 -5.80 -12.72
N ASP A 181 7.59 -7.06 -12.54
CA ASP A 181 7.49 -8.10 -13.58
C ASP A 181 6.30 -9.03 -13.30
N GLY A 182 5.09 -8.53 -13.53
CA GLY A 182 3.86 -9.28 -13.36
C GLY A 182 3.65 -10.40 -14.38
N MET A 183 4.29 -10.34 -15.56
CA MET A 183 4.28 -11.48 -16.50
C MET A 183 4.88 -12.74 -15.86
N ARG A 184 5.97 -12.58 -15.11
CA ARG A 184 6.62 -13.70 -14.40
C ARG A 184 5.88 -14.12 -13.15
N TYR A 185 5.37 -13.18 -12.36
CA TYR A 185 4.90 -13.46 -11.00
C TYR A 185 3.38 -13.51 -10.84
N ILE A 186 2.61 -12.86 -11.72
CA ILE A 186 1.16 -12.67 -11.56
C ILE A 186 0.36 -13.52 -12.55
N LEU A 187 0.85 -13.67 -13.79
CA LEU A 187 0.12 -14.40 -14.83
C LEU A 187 -0.26 -15.82 -14.40
N ASN A 188 0.67 -16.56 -13.81
CA ASN A 188 0.39 -17.94 -13.37
C ASN A 188 -0.58 -17.99 -12.19
N ASP A 189 -0.49 -17.04 -11.25
CA ASP A 189 -1.43 -16.95 -10.13
C ASP A 189 -2.88 -16.73 -10.60
N LEU A 190 -3.07 -15.92 -11.66
CA LEU A 190 -4.37 -15.70 -12.28
C LEU A 190 -4.90 -16.94 -13.01
N LEU A 191 -4.05 -17.59 -13.82
CA LEU A 191 -4.41 -18.78 -14.58
C LEU A 191 -4.70 -20.00 -13.69
N SER A 192 -3.96 -20.13 -12.60
CA SER A 192 -4.14 -21.22 -11.63
C SER A 192 -5.26 -20.95 -10.60
N ARG A 193 -5.91 -19.77 -10.66
CA ARG A 193 -6.92 -19.35 -9.68
C ARG A 193 -6.42 -19.48 -8.24
N ARG A 194 -5.18 -19.04 -8.00
CA ARG A 194 -4.57 -19.12 -6.67
C ARG A 194 -5.41 -18.42 -5.59
N TYR A 195 -6.12 -17.36 -5.97
CA TYR A 195 -6.94 -16.55 -5.07
C TYR A 195 -8.43 -16.71 -5.39
N GLU A 196 -9.24 -16.88 -4.34
CA GLU A 196 -10.71 -16.94 -4.46
C GLU A 196 -11.35 -15.55 -4.63
N VAL A 197 -10.69 -14.52 -4.12
CA VAL A 197 -11.09 -13.11 -4.22
C VAL A 197 -10.47 -12.40 -5.43
N PRO A 198 -10.97 -11.20 -5.81
CA PRO A 198 -10.30 -10.36 -6.80
C PRO A 198 -8.86 -10.01 -6.42
N LEU A 199 -7.99 -9.91 -7.43
CA LEU A 199 -6.61 -9.46 -7.30
C LEU A 199 -6.48 -8.01 -7.78
N VAL A 200 -6.07 -7.11 -6.88
CA VAL A 200 -5.66 -5.75 -7.19
C VAL A 200 -4.16 -5.72 -7.42
N TYR A 201 -3.77 -5.27 -8.61
CA TYR A 201 -2.38 -5.26 -9.05
C TYR A 201 -1.84 -3.84 -9.14
N PHE A 202 -0.63 -3.66 -8.62
CA PHE A 202 0.20 -2.48 -8.74
C PHE A 202 1.30 -2.75 -9.79
N PRO A 203 1.08 -2.36 -11.06
CA PRO A 203 2.03 -2.56 -12.14
C PRO A 203 3.12 -1.49 -12.09
N LEU A 204 4.12 -1.65 -11.21
CA LEU A 204 5.12 -0.59 -10.98
C LEU A 204 5.86 -0.20 -12.27
N TYR A 205 6.07 -1.15 -13.18
CA TYR A 205 6.69 -0.97 -14.51
C TYR A 205 5.69 -1.04 -15.67
N ASN A 206 4.41 -0.71 -15.41
CA ASN A 206 3.36 -0.53 -16.43
C ASN A 206 3.12 -1.75 -17.33
N ASP A 207 3.17 -2.96 -16.78
CA ASP A 207 3.02 -4.21 -17.53
C ASP A 207 1.61 -4.83 -17.45
N PHE A 208 0.64 -4.12 -16.86
CA PHE A 208 -0.76 -4.57 -16.75
C PHE A 208 -1.33 -5.04 -18.09
N GLU A 209 -1.23 -4.23 -19.14
CA GLU A 209 -1.80 -4.54 -20.46
C GLU A 209 -1.16 -5.76 -21.11
N ARG A 210 0.14 -6.00 -20.86
CA ARG A 210 0.82 -7.20 -21.36
C ARG A 210 0.23 -8.47 -20.72
N ILE A 211 -0.15 -8.39 -19.45
CA ILE A 211 -0.82 -9.49 -18.75
C ILE A 211 -2.23 -9.67 -19.30
N VAL A 212 -2.99 -8.59 -19.49
CA VAL A 212 -4.33 -8.63 -20.11
C VAL A 212 -4.29 -9.31 -21.48
N ASP A 213 -3.34 -8.92 -22.34
CA ASP A 213 -3.14 -9.54 -23.65
C ASP A 213 -2.82 -11.03 -23.54
N ALA A 214 -2.01 -11.44 -22.57
CA ALA A 214 -1.68 -12.84 -22.33
C ALA A 214 -2.86 -13.66 -21.79
N LEU A 215 -3.78 -13.02 -21.08
CA LEU A 215 -5.03 -13.60 -20.58
C LEU A 215 -6.12 -13.64 -21.65
N ALA A 216 -5.98 -12.90 -22.74
CA ALA A 216 -6.95 -12.89 -23.83
C ALA A 216 -7.16 -14.33 -24.34
N ARG A 217 -8.40 -14.81 -24.23
CA ARG A 217 -8.85 -16.18 -24.62
C ARG A 217 -8.47 -17.30 -23.64
N LYS A 218 -8.02 -16.98 -22.43
CA LYS A 218 -7.87 -17.96 -21.34
C LYS A 218 -9.17 -18.03 -20.54
N THR A 219 -9.51 -19.24 -20.09
CA THR A 219 -10.67 -19.50 -19.24
C THR A 219 -10.23 -20.18 -17.96
N VAL A 220 -10.98 -19.93 -16.91
CA VAL A 220 -10.75 -20.43 -15.55
C VAL A 220 -12.09 -20.80 -14.93
N ASN A 221 -12.08 -21.63 -13.89
CA ASN A 221 -13.29 -21.88 -13.11
C ASN A 221 -13.59 -20.66 -12.23
N ASP A 222 -14.85 -20.24 -12.19
CA ASP A 222 -15.31 -19.21 -11.26
C ASP A 222 -15.28 -19.76 -9.82
N PRO A 223 -14.67 -19.05 -8.85
CA PRO A 223 -14.54 -19.57 -7.49
C PRO A 223 -15.88 -19.70 -6.75
N ILE A 224 -16.93 -19.02 -7.20
CA ILE A 224 -18.28 -19.01 -6.62
C ILE A 224 -19.16 -20.05 -7.31
N THR A 225 -19.28 -19.99 -8.64
CA THR A 225 -20.19 -20.83 -9.43
C THR A 225 -19.58 -22.13 -9.94
N ASP A 226 -18.25 -22.26 -9.91
CA ASP A 226 -17.48 -23.36 -10.53
C ASP A 226 -17.64 -23.47 -12.05
N GLU A 227 -18.26 -22.48 -12.69
CA GLU A 227 -18.43 -22.43 -14.14
C GLU A 227 -17.13 -21.99 -14.83
N ILE A 228 -16.82 -22.59 -15.97
CA ILE A 228 -15.68 -22.18 -16.80
C ILE A 228 -16.04 -20.86 -17.51
N ARG A 229 -15.30 -19.79 -17.20
CA ARG A 229 -15.48 -18.48 -17.82
C ARG A 229 -14.15 -17.77 -18.08
N PRO A 230 -14.11 -16.72 -18.92
CA PRO A 230 -12.93 -15.85 -19.03
C PRO A 230 -12.60 -15.17 -17.70
N ILE A 231 -11.34 -14.77 -17.52
CA ILE A 231 -10.94 -13.85 -16.44
C ILE A 231 -11.47 -12.46 -16.79
N ASN A 232 -12.29 -11.87 -15.93
CA ASN A 232 -12.90 -10.57 -16.14
C ASN A 232 -11.98 -9.46 -15.62
N ILE A 233 -11.48 -8.62 -16.52
CA ILE A 233 -10.67 -7.45 -16.15
C ILE A 233 -11.57 -6.43 -15.44
N GLY A 234 -11.09 -5.90 -14.32
CA GLY A 234 -11.86 -5.01 -13.44
C GLY A 234 -12.74 -5.73 -12.40
N GLU A 235 -12.90 -7.05 -12.49
CA GLU A 235 -13.63 -7.86 -11.51
C GLU A 235 -12.75 -8.92 -10.84
N ASP A 236 -11.98 -9.70 -11.62
CA ASP A 236 -11.04 -10.70 -11.10
C ASP A 236 -9.61 -10.16 -11.00
N PHE A 237 -9.20 -9.38 -12.00
CA PHE A 237 -7.88 -8.78 -12.10
C PHE A 237 -8.03 -7.29 -12.34
N ILE A 238 -7.59 -6.50 -11.37
CA ILE A 238 -7.93 -5.08 -11.27
C ILE A 238 -6.64 -4.26 -11.27
N ASP A 239 -6.58 -3.27 -12.15
CA ASP A 239 -5.55 -2.25 -12.13
C ASP A 239 -5.86 -1.23 -11.04
N VAL A 240 -4.98 -1.09 -10.05
CA VAL A 240 -5.16 -0.08 -8.99
C VAL A 240 -5.25 1.33 -9.56
N ARG A 241 -4.58 1.62 -10.69
CA ARG A 241 -4.60 2.95 -11.34
C ARG A 241 -6.01 3.36 -11.78
N ALA A 242 -6.87 2.38 -12.05
CA ALA A 242 -8.26 2.61 -12.42
C ALA A 242 -9.19 2.78 -11.21
N LEU A 243 -8.76 2.37 -10.02
CA LEU A 243 -9.49 2.59 -8.77
C LEU A 243 -9.08 3.91 -8.12
N ASP A 244 -7.78 4.10 -7.93
CA ASP A 244 -7.19 5.26 -7.28
C ASP A 244 -5.73 5.43 -7.73
N TYR A 245 -5.49 6.44 -8.57
CA TYR A 245 -4.14 6.73 -9.05
C TYR A 245 -3.23 7.31 -7.95
N GLY A 246 -3.80 8.00 -6.95
CA GLY A 246 -3.01 8.54 -5.83
C GLY A 246 -2.42 7.42 -4.99
N VAL A 247 -3.21 6.37 -4.70
CA VAL A 247 -2.74 5.14 -4.04
C VAL A 247 -1.61 4.49 -4.85
N PHE A 248 -1.76 4.38 -6.17
CA PHE A 248 -0.72 3.84 -7.05
C PHE A 248 0.57 4.66 -6.98
N ASP A 249 0.45 5.99 -7.12
CA ASP A 249 1.59 6.90 -7.16
C ASP A 249 2.36 6.92 -5.84
N GLU A 250 1.65 6.87 -4.71
CA GLU A 250 2.27 6.78 -3.39
C GLU A 250 3.07 5.47 -3.25
N VAL A 251 2.47 4.32 -3.53
CA VAL A 251 3.18 3.01 -3.44
C VAL A 251 4.35 2.95 -4.41
N LYS A 252 4.21 3.50 -5.62
CA LYS A 252 5.31 3.59 -6.59
C LYS A 252 6.44 4.49 -6.11
N SER A 253 6.15 5.55 -5.35
CA SER A 253 7.16 6.39 -4.70
C SER A 253 7.96 5.65 -3.64
N TYR A 254 7.34 4.68 -2.97
CA TYR A 254 8.02 3.90 -1.94
C TYR A 254 9.02 2.88 -2.48
N LEU A 255 8.93 2.44 -3.75
CA LEU A 255 9.85 1.46 -4.32
C LEU A 255 11.34 1.83 -4.16
N PRO A 256 11.81 2.99 -4.67
CA PRO A 256 13.21 3.40 -4.49
C PRO A 256 13.60 3.61 -3.03
N LEU A 257 12.69 4.08 -2.16
CA LEU A 257 12.97 4.22 -0.72
C LEU A 257 13.16 2.86 -0.05
N VAL A 258 12.31 1.89 -0.36
CA VAL A 258 12.40 0.52 0.16
C VAL A 258 13.67 -0.17 -0.32
N LEU A 259 14.02 -0.04 -1.61
CA LEU A 259 15.27 -0.58 -2.13
C LEU A 259 16.49 0.06 -1.45
N ALA A 260 16.47 1.39 -1.26
CA ALA A 260 17.54 2.10 -0.57
C ALA A 260 17.68 1.67 0.91
N LEU A 261 16.57 1.40 1.61
CA LEU A 261 16.60 0.85 2.97
C LEU A 261 17.20 -0.55 3.01
N ILE A 262 16.79 -1.42 2.10
CA ILE A 262 17.25 -2.82 2.05
C ILE A 262 18.73 -2.91 1.68
N ASN A 263 19.22 -1.99 0.85
CA ASN A 263 20.62 -1.92 0.42
C ASN A 263 21.51 -1.09 1.36
N ASP A 264 21.00 -0.65 2.53
CA ASP A 264 21.69 0.23 3.47
C ASP A 264 22.15 1.59 2.88
N GLU A 265 21.52 2.06 1.80
CA GLU A 265 21.77 3.38 1.20
C GLU A 265 21.12 4.51 2.01
N ILE A 266 20.00 4.22 2.67
CA ILE A 266 19.39 5.07 3.70
C ILE A 266 19.09 4.23 4.94
N SER A 267 19.10 4.86 6.11
CA SER A 267 18.81 4.19 7.38
C SER A 267 17.34 4.34 7.78
N PRO A 268 16.80 3.43 8.61
CA PRO A 268 15.49 3.61 9.26
C PRO A 268 15.36 4.96 9.99
N ARG A 269 16.47 5.47 10.54
CA ARG A 269 16.50 6.78 11.21
C ARG A 269 16.23 7.92 10.22
N ASP A 270 16.67 7.83 8.97
CA ASP A 270 16.46 8.89 7.99
C ASP A 270 14.96 9.07 7.67
N LEU A 271 14.20 7.97 7.63
CA LEU A 271 12.73 8.04 7.51
C LEU A 271 12.08 8.70 8.74
N VAL A 272 12.53 8.34 9.94
CA VAL A 272 12.02 8.88 11.21
C VAL A 272 12.44 10.34 11.42
N TYR A 273 13.61 10.74 10.94
CA TYR A 273 14.12 12.10 11.05
C TYR A 273 13.31 13.07 10.17
N GLU A 274 12.96 12.65 8.94
CA GLU A 274 11.98 13.38 8.11
C GLU A 274 10.60 13.43 8.77
N ALA A 275 10.20 12.40 9.54
CA ALA A 275 8.96 12.42 10.32
C ALA A 275 8.93 13.48 11.44
N THR A 276 10.09 13.84 11.99
CA THR A 276 10.22 14.70 13.18
C THR A 276 10.49 16.18 12.87
N HIS A 277 10.84 16.56 11.64
CA HIS A 277 11.16 17.95 11.27
C HIS A 277 9.98 18.75 10.69
N ASN A 278 8.75 18.36 11.02
CA ASN A 278 7.56 19.19 10.81
C ASN A 278 7.31 20.08 12.07
N PRO A 279 7.21 21.41 11.95
CA PRO A 279 7.02 22.33 13.08
C PRO A 279 5.79 22.03 13.96
N LEU A 280 4.83 21.25 13.47
CA LEU A 280 3.65 20.85 14.24
C LEU A 280 3.93 19.78 15.33
N LEU A 281 5.02 18.99 15.21
CA LEU A 281 5.36 17.90 16.15
C LEU A 281 6.45 18.25 17.17
N GLN A 282 7.13 19.41 17.05
CA GLN A 282 7.96 19.92 18.16
C GLN A 282 7.13 20.01 19.45
N ASN A 283 5.84 20.35 19.35
CA ASN A 283 4.96 20.47 20.52
C ASN A 283 4.50 19.12 21.08
N ALA A 284 4.38 18.07 20.26
CA ALA A 284 3.86 16.77 20.69
C ALA A 284 4.97 15.80 21.14
N VAL A 285 6.17 15.84 20.54
CA VAL A 285 7.34 15.09 21.05
C VAL A 285 7.85 15.69 22.37
N VAL A 286 7.79 17.02 22.53
CA VAL A 286 8.03 17.65 23.84
C VAL A 286 6.98 17.17 24.86
N SER A 287 5.73 16.94 24.47
CA SER A 287 4.68 16.47 25.39
C SER A 287 4.87 15.01 25.84
N SER A 288 5.35 14.11 24.98
CA SER A 288 5.61 12.71 25.36
C SER A 288 6.93 12.53 26.13
N VAL A 289 7.94 13.35 25.84
CA VAL A 289 9.20 13.37 26.61
C VAL A 289 9.00 14.02 28.00
N LEU A 290 8.07 14.97 28.13
CA LEU A 290 7.71 15.57 29.43
C LEU A 290 6.82 14.68 30.30
N GLN A 291 6.17 13.65 29.74
CA GLN A 291 5.37 12.70 30.53
C GLN A 291 6.21 11.61 31.22
N GLU A 292 7.50 11.47 30.87
CA GLU A 292 8.42 10.52 31.51
C GLU A 292 9.41 11.15 32.51
N SER A 293 9.27 12.45 32.84
CA SER A 293 10.11 13.13 33.83
C SER A 293 9.27 13.69 34.98
N PRO A 294 9.46 13.27 36.24
CA PRO A 294 8.87 13.95 37.39
C PRO A 294 9.64 15.24 37.66
N ASN A 295 8.90 16.37 37.64
CA ASN A 295 9.26 17.69 38.15
C ASN A 295 10.43 18.41 37.49
N THR A 296 10.12 19.41 36.65
CA THR A 296 10.67 20.77 36.81
C THR A 296 9.85 21.79 36.00
N GLU A 297 9.49 22.92 36.62
CA GLU A 297 8.69 24.00 36.03
C GLU A 297 9.38 24.67 34.82
N PRO A 298 8.64 25.12 33.79
CA PRO A 298 9.22 25.80 32.65
C PRO A 298 9.39 27.31 32.89
N ILE A 299 10.60 27.81 32.63
CA ILE A 299 10.92 29.24 32.52
C ILE A 299 10.53 29.72 31.11
N ILE A 300 9.74 30.79 31.05
CA ILE A 300 9.29 31.44 29.81
C ILE A 300 10.31 32.49 29.39
N ILE A 301 10.74 32.50 28.12
CA ILE A 301 11.35 33.68 27.48
C ILE A 301 10.80 33.83 26.05
N HIS A 302 10.52 35.08 25.69
CA HIS A 302 9.83 35.58 24.47
C HIS A 302 10.41 35.13 23.13
#